data_AF-C3KYY3-F1
#
_entry.id   AF-C3KYY3-F1
#
_cell.length_a   1.000
_cell.length_b   1.000
_cell.length_c   1.000
_cell.angle_alpha   90.00
_cell.angle_beta   90.00
_cell.angle_gamma   90.00
#
_symmetry.space_group_name_H-M   'P 1'
#
loop_
_entity.id
_entity.type
_entity.pdbx_description
1 polymer ?
#
loop_
_entity_poly.entity_id
_entity_poly.type
_entity_poly.pdbx_seq_one_letter_code
_entity_poly.pdbx_strand_id
1 'polypeptide(L)'
;MINNKPIIGIPIGDPAGVGPEIVVKSLTQAEIYEKCNPILIGDAKVIKQAMGFCNVNLNINSIKKVDEGKFTLGTIDLIDLNNIDIDELKIGKVQGIAGKAAFEYIKKSVEMAKEGELDAIATTPINKESLREGNVNYIGHTEILADLTDTEDPLTMFEVRGMRVFFLTRHVSLRKACDLVTKERVLDYIIRCSEALEKLGVKDGKMAVAGLNPHSGEHGLFGDEEMKAVVPAIEEAQKMGYKVEGPIGADSVFHLALKGRYNSVLSLYHDQGHIATKTLDFERTIAVTNGMPILRTSVDHGTAFDIAGTGQASSVSMVEAIILAAKYSPKFKK
;
A
#
# COMPACT_ATOMS: atom_id res chain seq x y z
N MET A 1 8.03 26.14 11.73
CA MET A 1 6.64 26.18 11.22
C MET A 1 6.48 25.00 10.30
N ILE A 2 5.47 24.17 10.53
CA ILE A 2 5.08 23.11 9.59
C ILE A 2 4.75 23.81 8.26
N ASN A 3 5.50 23.47 7.20
CA ASN A 3 5.15 23.95 5.86
C ASN A 3 3.84 23.26 5.41
N ASN A 4 3.14 23.81 4.43
CA ASN A 4 1.85 23.27 3.93
C ASN A 4 1.95 21.90 3.19
N LYS A 5 3.06 21.14 3.32
CA LYS A 5 3.17 19.80 2.72
C LYS A 5 2.49 18.76 3.60
N PRO A 6 1.98 17.66 3.00
CA PRO A 6 1.38 16.56 3.74
C PRO A 6 2.32 15.95 4.77
N ILE A 7 1.78 15.55 5.91
CA ILE A 7 2.49 14.81 6.95
C ILE A 7 2.23 13.31 6.73
N ILE A 8 3.30 12.55 6.51
CA ILE A 8 3.24 11.13 6.20
C ILE A 8 3.84 10.34 7.36
N GLY A 9 3.01 9.53 8.02
CA GLY A 9 3.46 8.62 9.06
C GLY A 9 4.04 7.34 8.46
N ILE A 10 5.19 6.92 8.98
CA ILE A 10 5.93 5.76 8.48
C ILE A 10 6.23 4.86 9.68
N PRO A 11 5.33 3.91 10.03
CA PRO A 11 5.65 2.90 11.02
C PRO A 11 6.80 2.04 10.51
N ILE A 12 7.79 1.78 11.36
CA ILE A 12 9.04 1.11 10.97
C ILE A 12 8.87 -0.39 10.70
N GLY A 13 7.71 -0.95 11.06
CA GLY A 13 7.34 -2.34 10.81
C GLY A 13 7.99 -3.31 11.79
N ASP A 14 8.33 -4.50 11.31
CA ASP A 14 9.06 -5.48 12.11
C ASP A 14 10.51 -5.01 12.36
N PRO A 15 10.91 -4.71 13.61
CA PRO A 15 12.24 -4.19 13.91
C PRO A 15 13.37 -5.22 13.68
N ALA A 16 13.06 -6.50 13.58
CA ALA A 16 14.03 -7.55 13.23
C ALA A 16 14.16 -7.75 11.71
N GLY A 17 13.29 -7.13 10.90
CA GLY A 17 13.35 -7.16 9.44
C GLY A 17 14.07 -5.97 8.82
N VAL A 18 13.98 -5.84 7.50
CA VAL A 18 14.58 -4.72 6.74
C VAL A 18 13.80 -3.40 6.85
N GLY A 19 12.64 -3.39 7.50
CA GLY A 19 11.79 -2.20 7.65
C GLY A 19 12.56 -0.97 8.16
N PRO A 20 13.29 -1.08 9.29
CA PRO A 20 14.18 -0.02 9.77
C PRO A 20 15.25 0.43 8.76
N GLU A 21 15.87 -0.50 8.02
CA GLU A 21 16.92 -0.19 7.05
C GLU A 21 16.40 0.61 5.85
N ILE A 22 15.28 0.17 5.26
CA ILE A 22 14.71 0.84 4.08
C ILE A 22 14.20 2.24 4.43
N VAL A 23 13.69 2.47 5.65
CA VAL A 23 13.23 3.82 6.05
C VAL A 23 14.39 4.77 6.29
N VAL A 24 15.46 4.36 6.99
CA VAL A 24 16.62 5.26 7.21
C VAL A 24 17.30 5.61 5.89
N LYS A 25 17.39 4.66 4.96
CA LYS A 25 17.86 4.92 3.60
C LYS A 25 16.93 5.86 2.84
N SER A 26 15.62 5.65 2.92
CA SER A 26 14.63 6.52 2.26
C SER A 26 14.77 7.96 2.73
N LEU A 27 14.91 8.20 4.03
CA LEU A 27 15.01 9.54 4.61
C LEU A 27 16.35 10.26 4.35
N THR A 28 17.24 9.67 3.54
CA THR A 28 18.37 10.40 2.94
C THR A 28 18.02 11.12 1.64
N GLN A 29 16.88 10.78 1.04
CA GLN A 29 16.49 11.28 -0.27
C GLN A 29 15.82 12.65 -0.14
N ALA A 30 16.41 13.66 -0.77
CA ALA A 30 15.89 15.03 -0.75
C ALA A 30 14.44 15.13 -1.27
N GLU A 31 14.11 14.31 -2.28
CA GLU A 31 12.77 14.28 -2.89
C GLU A 31 11.65 14.04 -1.88
N ILE A 32 11.86 13.20 -0.86
CA ILE A 32 10.87 12.98 0.21
C ILE A 32 10.56 14.30 0.93
N TYR A 33 11.61 15.06 1.28
CA TYR A 33 11.48 16.36 1.94
C TYR A 33 11.05 17.47 0.98
N GLU A 34 10.97 17.24 -0.32
CA GLU A 34 10.33 18.17 -1.26
C GLU A 34 8.82 17.91 -1.35
N LYS A 35 8.39 16.65 -1.20
CA LYS A 35 6.98 16.24 -1.37
C LYS A 35 6.17 16.21 -0.07
N CYS A 36 6.79 15.88 1.06
CA CYS A 36 6.09 15.73 2.34
C CYS A 36 6.93 16.13 3.56
N ASN A 37 6.30 16.01 4.73
CA ASN A 37 6.89 16.09 6.05
C ASN A 37 6.84 14.67 6.67
N PRO A 38 7.91 13.87 6.53
CA PRO A 38 7.90 12.48 6.99
C PRO A 38 8.07 12.39 8.51
N ILE A 39 7.31 11.49 9.14
CA ILE A 39 7.45 11.14 10.57
C ILE A 39 7.60 9.63 10.67
N LEU A 40 8.63 9.17 11.38
CA LEU A 40 8.73 7.76 11.74
C LEU A 40 7.92 7.47 13.00
N ILE A 41 7.33 6.28 13.08
CA ILE A 41 6.70 5.73 14.28
C ILE A 41 7.41 4.41 14.60
N GLY A 42 8.14 4.37 15.72
CA GLY A 42 9.06 3.28 15.98
C GLY A 42 9.79 3.37 17.31
N ASP A 43 11.00 2.83 17.36
CA ASP A 43 11.91 2.88 18.50
C ASP A 43 13.25 3.50 18.11
N ALA A 44 13.73 4.47 18.89
CA ALA A 44 14.95 5.21 18.58
C ALA A 44 16.21 4.33 18.57
N LYS A 45 16.28 3.28 19.40
CA LYS A 45 17.42 2.34 19.43
C LYS A 45 17.47 1.51 18.16
N VAL A 46 16.31 1.05 17.68
CA VAL A 46 16.20 0.30 16.42
C VAL A 46 16.63 1.18 15.23
N ILE A 47 16.20 2.44 15.17
CA ILE A 47 16.60 3.37 14.11
C ILE A 47 18.11 3.63 14.13
N LYS A 48 18.71 3.84 15.31
CA LYS A 48 20.17 4.00 15.44
C LYS A 48 20.93 2.77 14.94
N GLN A 49 20.44 1.57 15.27
CA GLN A 49 21.04 0.32 14.82
C GLN A 49 20.96 0.19 13.28
N ALA A 50 19.80 0.49 12.69
CA ALA A 50 19.60 0.47 11.25
C ALA A 50 20.48 1.47 10.49
N MET A 51 20.66 2.68 11.03
CA MET A 51 21.62 3.66 10.51
C MET A 51 23.04 3.09 10.48
N GLY A 52 23.44 2.35 11.52
CA GLY A 52 24.72 1.66 11.59
C GLY A 52 24.87 0.60 10.48
N PHE A 53 23.87 -0.27 10.31
CA PHE A 53 23.87 -1.29 9.25
C PHE A 53 23.97 -0.69 7.84
N CYS A 54 23.30 0.45 7.63
CA CYS A 54 23.25 1.11 6.33
C CYS A 54 24.38 2.13 6.10
N ASN A 55 25.26 2.35 7.09
CA ASN A 55 26.29 3.39 7.09
C ASN A 55 25.74 4.79 6.74
N VAL A 56 24.65 5.17 7.40
CA VAL A 56 23.97 6.46 7.18
C VAL A 56 24.10 7.33 8.43
N ASN A 57 24.40 8.61 8.25
CA ASN A 57 24.52 9.56 9.36
C ASN A 57 23.36 10.58 9.33
N LEU A 58 22.35 10.35 10.17
CA LEU A 58 21.18 11.20 10.35
C LEU A 58 21.03 11.53 11.84
N ASN A 59 20.51 12.71 12.15
CA ASN A 59 20.12 13.02 13.53
C ASN A 59 18.74 12.45 13.83
N ILE A 60 18.48 12.08 15.08
CA ILE A 60 17.14 11.68 15.54
C ILE A 60 16.59 12.80 16.42
N ASN A 61 15.44 13.32 16.03
CA ASN A 61 14.62 14.24 16.81
C ASN A 61 13.41 13.46 17.33
N SER A 62 13.51 12.94 18.56
CA SER A 62 12.37 12.28 19.21
C SER A 62 11.33 13.32 19.59
N ILE A 63 10.12 13.15 19.05
CA ILE A 63 8.98 14.06 19.21
C ILE A 63 7.81 13.32 19.85
N LYS A 64 6.93 14.06 20.52
CA LYS A 64 5.67 13.54 21.05
C LYS A 64 4.47 13.91 20.19
N LYS A 65 4.59 15.01 19.45
CA LYS A 65 3.54 15.58 18.60
C LYS A 65 4.15 16.06 17.29
N VAL A 66 3.32 16.12 16.26
CA VAL A 66 3.73 16.51 14.91
C VAL A 66 4.30 17.94 14.83
N ASP A 67 3.82 18.87 15.66
CA ASP A 67 4.28 20.26 15.70
C ASP A 67 5.70 20.45 16.25
N GLU A 68 6.25 19.43 16.92
CA GLU A 68 7.64 19.39 17.38
C GLU A 68 8.62 18.93 16.28
N GLY A 69 8.10 18.48 15.13
CA GLY A 69 8.89 18.00 14.00
C GLY A 69 9.70 19.11 13.32
N LYS A 70 10.94 18.80 12.95
CA LYS A 70 11.82 19.72 12.22
C LYS A 70 11.58 19.66 10.71
N PHE A 71 11.26 18.49 10.18
CA PHE A 71 11.00 18.21 8.77
C PHE A 71 12.13 18.68 7.84
N THR A 72 13.36 18.44 8.26
CA THR A 72 14.57 18.85 7.54
C THR A 72 15.42 17.66 7.16
N LEU A 73 15.93 17.65 5.93
CA LEU A 73 16.86 16.64 5.47
C LEU A 73 18.06 16.55 6.42
N GLY A 74 18.46 15.33 6.76
CA GLY A 74 19.52 15.08 7.75
C GLY A 74 19.02 14.90 9.18
N THR A 75 17.71 15.12 9.44
CA THR A 75 17.07 14.81 10.73
C THR A 75 15.81 13.97 10.53
N ILE A 76 15.72 12.87 11.26
CA ILE A 76 14.55 12.01 11.37
C ILE A 76 13.70 12.54 12.53
N ASP A 77 12.46 12.93 12.24
CA ASP A 77 11.45 13.15 13.27
C ASP A 77 10.79 11.80 13.62
N LEU A 78 10.83 11.43 14.89
CA LEU A 78 10.44 10.10 15.37
C LEU A 78 9.47 10.21 16.55
N ILE A 79 8.28 9.62 16.39
CA ILE A 79 7.42 9.24 17.51
C ILE A 79 8.03 7.96 18.10
N ASP A 80 8.80 8.14 19.17
CA ASP A 80 9.55 7.07 19.84
C ASP A 80 8.70 6.38 20.91
N LEU A 81 8.29 5.14 20.65
CA LEU A 81 7.52 4.33 21.59
C LEU A 81 8.43 3.68 22.65
N ASN A 82 9.75 3.64 22.43
CA ASN A 82 10.75 3.07 23.33
C ASN A 82 10.34 1.68 23.89
N ASN A 83 9.85 0.81 23.01
CA ASN A 83 9.22 -0.47 23.34
C ASN A 83 10.05 -1.70 22.94
N ILE A 84 11.29 -1.51 22.46
CA ILE A 84 12.21 -2.59 22.13
C ILE A 84 13.39 -2.62 23.11
N ASP A 85 13.64 -3.76 23.73
CA ASP A 85 14.96 -4.04 24.29
C ASP A 85 15.91 -4.45 23.16
N ILE A 86 16.93 -3.63 22.92
CA ILE A 86 17.86 -3.84 21.80
C ILE A 86 18.78 -5.05 22.03
N ASP A 87 19.03 -5.39 23.29
CA ASP A 87 19.89 -6.52 23.66
C ASP A 87 19.15 -7.86 23.47
N GLU A 88 17.82 -7.85 23.53
CA GLU A 88 16.97 -9.02 23.25
C GLU A 88 16.60 -9.16 21.75
N LEU A 89 16.74 -8.08 20.96
CA LEU A 89 16.32 -8.04 19.57
C LEU A 89 17.25 -8.88 18.67
N LYS A 90 16.78 -10.03 18.16
CA LYS A 90 17.53 -10.86 17.20
C LYS A 90 17.16 -10.50 15.77
N ILE A 91 18.05 -9.77 15.11
CA ILE A 91 17.91 -9.40 13.69
C ILE A 91 17.79 -10.64 12.79
N GLY A 92 16.89 -10.59 11.82
CA GLY A 92 16.66 -11.66 10.85
C GLY A 92 15.96 -12.89 11.42
N LYS A 93 15.32 -12.78 12.59
CA LYS A 93 14.59 -13.89 13.21
C LYS A 93 13.16 -13.51 13.55
N VAL A 94 12.27 -14.50 13.38
CA VAL A 94 10.91 -14.44 13.93
C VAL A 94 11.02 -14.34 15.45
N GLN A 95 10.32 -13.37 16.03
CA GLN A 95 10.25 -13.20 17.48
C GLN A 95 9.06 -12.33 17.91
N GLY A 96 8.43 -12.73 19.02
CA GLY A 96 7.23 -12.06 19.52
C GLY A 96 7.39 -10.59 19.89
N ILE A 97 8.56 -10.19 20.43
CA ILE A 97 8.84 -8.78 20.76
C ILE A 97 8.76 -7.88 19.51
N ALA A 98 9.25 -8.37 18.37
CA ALA A 98 9.26 -7.62 17.12
C ALA A 98 7.85 -7.51 16.52
N GLY A 99 7.09 -8.61 16.53
CA GLY A 99 5.70 -8.59 16.07
C GLY A 99 4.80 -7.69 16.92
N LYS A 100 4.92 -7.76 18.24
CA LYS A 100 4.16 -6.89 19.14
C LYS A 100 4.48 -5.41 18.88
N ALA A 101 5.76 -5.06 18.76
CA ALA A 101 6.18 -3.70 18.49
C ALA A 101 5.67 -3.20 17.12
N ALA A 102 5.76 -4.03 16.08
CA ALA A 102 5.23 -3.70 14.75
C ALA A 102 3.74 -3.35 14.79
N PHE A 103 2.94 -4.13 15.53
CA PHE A 103 1.53 -3.85 15.74
C PHE A 103 1.32 -2.52 16.49
N GLU A 104 2.09 -2.25 17.54
CA GLU A 104 2.00 -0.99 18.30
C GLU A 104 2.34 0.23 17.43
N TYR A 105 3.32 0.12 16.52
CA TYR A 105 3.65 1.18 15.57
C TYR A 105 2.51 1.45 14.59
N ILE A 106 1.91 0.39 14.03
CA ILE A 106 0.74 0.52 13.15
C ILE A 106 -0.42 1.15 13.91
N LYS A 107 -0.73 0.66 15.12
CA LYS A 107 -1.81 1.17 15.96
C LYS A 107 -1.64 2.66 16.23
N LYS A 108 -0.44 3.10 16.64
CA LYS A 108 -0.19 4.52 16.89
C LYS A 108 -0.30 5.36 15.60
N SER A 109 0.14 4.83 14.47
CA SER A 109 -0.01 5.51 13.18
C SER A 109 -1.48 5.69 12.79
N VAL A 110 -2.32 4.67 13.00
CA VAL A 110 -3.77 4.75 12.74
C VAL A 110 -4.45 5.76 13.68
N GLU A 111 -4.12 5.73 14.97
CA GLU A 111 -4.61 6.69 15.97
C GLU A 111 -4.33 8.14 15.52
N MET A 112 -3.07 8.45 15.22
CA MET A 112 -2.67 9.79 14.78
C MET A 112 -3.34 10.20 13.45
N ALA A 113 -3.53 9.27 12.51
CA ALA A 113 -4.21 9.56 11.26
C ALA A 113 -5.72 9.84 11.44
N LYS A 114 -6.38 9.09 12.34
CA LYS A 114 -7.79 9.33 12.73
C LYS A 114 -7.96 10.68 13.45
N GLU A 115 -6.99 11.07 14.27
CA GLU A 115 -6.95 12.37 14.97
C GLU A 115 -6.61 13.54 14.04
N GLY A 116 -6.15 13.26 12.80
CA GLY A 116 -5.80 14.27 11.82
C GLY A 116 -4.40 14.85 11.97
N GLU A 117 -3.56 14.22 12.78
CA GLU A 117 -2.13 14.55 12.88
C GLU A 117 -1.34 14.05 11.66
N LEU A 118 -1.79 12.95 11.04
CA LEU A 118 -1.22 12.42 9.80
C LEU A 118 -2.22 12.52 8.64
N ASP A 119 -1.72 12.89 7.46
CA ASP A 119 -2.53 12.94 6.24
C ASP A 119 -2.60 11.57 5.53
N ALA A 120 -1.56 10.75 5.69
CA ALA A 120 -1.51 9.38 5.20
C ALA A 120 -0.45 8.55 5.94
N ILE A 121 -0.49 7.24 5.76
CA ILE A 121 0.49 6.30 6.31
C ILE A 121 1.18 5.55 5.16
N ALA A 122 2.51 5.43 5.21
CA ALA A 122 3.29 4.58 4.32
C ALA A 122 3.95 3.46 5.15
N THR A 123 3.42 2.24 5.06
CA THR A 123 3.84 1.13 5.94
C THR A 123 5.00 0.35 5.33
N THR A 124 5.97 -0.01 6.17
CA THR A 124 7.03 -0.98 5.86
C THR A 124 6.52 -2.42 6.06
N PRO A 125 7.35 -3.46 5.80
CA PRO A 125 6.95 -4.86 5.99
C PRO A 125 6.80 -5.27 7.46
N ILE A 126 5.87 -6.20 7.71
CA ILE A 126 5.69 -6.90 8.99
C ILE A 126 5.72 -8.41 8.77
N ASN A 127 6.03 -9.18 9.81
CA ASN A 127 6.08 -10.64 9.74
C ASN A 127 4.91 -11.28 10.50
N LYS A 128 4.10 -12.09 9.80
CA LYS A 128 2.93 -12.77 10.37
C LYS A 128 3.27 -13.74 11.51
N GLU A 129 4.38 -14.45 11.42
CA GLU A 129 4.80 -15.38 12.48
C GLU A 129 5.22 -14.62 13.73
N SER A 130 5.93 -13.49 13.55
CA SER A 130 6.33 -12.62 14.65
C SER A 130 5.11 -11.99 15.33
N LEU A 131 4.10 -11.56 14.57
CA LEU A 131 2.81 -11.12 15.13
C LEU A 131 2.20 -12.20 16.03
N ARG A 132 2.11 -13.43 15.54
CA ARG A 132 1.58 -14.56 16.30
C ARG A 132 2.37 -14.85 17.58
N GLU A 133 3.69 -14.87 17.51
CA GLU A 133 4.53 -15.03 18.70
C GLU A 133 4.38 -13.88 19.69
N GLY A 134 4.04 -12.69 19.21
CA GLY A 134 3.72 -11.52 20.03
C GLY A 134 2.30 -11.54 20.62
N ASN A 135 1.55 -12.63 20.44
CA ASN A 135 0.13 -12.76 20.77
C ASN A 135 -0.77 -11.74 20.04
N VAL A 136 -0.37 -11.31 18.84
CA VAL A 136 -1.14 -10.44 17.96
C VAL A 136 -1.83 -11.31 16.89
N ASN A 137 -3.14 -11.52 17.06
CA ASN A 137 -3.93 -12.46 16.26
C ASN A 137 -4.44 -11.88 14.93
N TYR A 138 -3.59 -11.19 14.17
CA TYR A 138 -3.88 -10.76 12.80
C TYR A 138 -2.95 -11.46 11.81
N ILE A 139 -3.41 -11.59 10.56
CA ILE A 139 -2.63 -12.26 9.51
C ILE A 139 -1.77 -11.29 8.68
N GLY A 140 -2.00 -9.98 8.78
CA GLY A 140 -1.26 -8.97 8.03
C GLY A 140 -1.79 -7.55 8.23
N HIS A 141 -1.24 -6.62 7.45
CA HIS A 141 -1.58 -5.20 7.52
C HIS A 141 -3.06 -4.92 7.24
N THR A 142 -3.63 -5.56 6.22
CA THR A 142 -4.99 -5.25 5.77
C THR A 142 -6.00 -5.51 6.88
N GLU A 143 -5.85 -6.61 7.61
CA GLU A 143 -6.75 -7.00 8.69
C GLU A 143 -6.54 -6.12 9.93
N ILE A 144 -5.29 -5.79 10.26
CA ILE A 144 -4.99 -4.85 11.35
C ILE A 144 -5.63 -3.48 11.06
N LEU A 145 -5.41 -2.95 9.86
CA LEU A 145 -5.91 -1.64 9.47
C LEU A 145 -7.43 -1.63 9.38
N ALA A 146 -8.03 -2.66 8.79
CA ALA A 146 -9.49 -2.83 8.73
C ALA A 146 -10.12 -2.76 10.12
N ASP A 147 -9.59 -3.54 11.06
CA ASP A 147 -10.12 -3.61 12.42
C ASP A 147 -9.94 -2.29 13.18
N LEU A 148 -8.74 -1.68 13.12
CA LEU A 148 -8.48 -0.39 13.78
C LEU A 148 -9.27 0.80 13.19
N THR A 149 -9.81 0.64 11.98
CA THR A 149 -10.55 1.67 11.26
C THR A 149 -12.03 1.33 11.05
N ASP A 150 -12.52 0.24 11.66
CA ASP A 150 -13.89 -0.24 11.52
C ASP A 150 -14.33 -0.38 10.05
N THR A 151 -13.41 -0.82 9.18
CA THR A 151 -13.62 -0.91 7.72
C THR A 151 -13.82 -2.35 7.28
N GLU A 152 -14.99 -2.64 6.73
CA GLU A 152 -15.25 -3.90 6.05
C GLU A 152 -14.67 -3.89 4.63
N ASP A 153 -13.93 -4.94 4.27
CA ASP A 153 -13.34 -5.17 2.94
C ASP A 153 -12.54 -3.98 2.35
N PRO A 154 -11.33 -3.67 2.85
CA PRO A 154 -10.47 -2.65 2.25
C PRO A 154 -10.11 -2.95 0.79
N LEU A 155 -10.20 -1.94 -0.06
CA LEU A 155 -9.97 -2.05 -1.50
C LEU A 155 -8.49 -1.84 -1.85
N THR A 156 -7.84 -2.86 -2.41
CA THR A 156 -6.43 -2.77 -2.82
C THR A 156 -6.31 -2.28 -4.27
N MET A 157 -5.44 -1.30 -4.48
CA MET A 157 -5.02 -0.80 -5.79
C MET A 157 -3.50 -0.87 -5.88
N PHE A 158 -2.96 -1.34 -6.99
CA PHE A 158 -1.55 -1.15 -7.32
C PHE A 158 -1.39 0.08 -8.18
N GLU A 159 -0.33 0.85 -7.92
CA GLU A 159 0.12 1.89 -8.83
C GLU A 159 1.58 1.68 -9.23
N VAL A 160 1.83 1.80 -10.53
CA VAL A 160 3.18 1.74 -11.10
C VAL A 160 3.24 2.67 -12.29
N ARG A 161 4.15 3.65 -12.25
CA ARG A 161 4.34 4.63 -13.34
C ARG A 161 3.04 5.30 -13.81
N GLY A 162 2.13 5.57 -12.86
CA GLY A 162 0.81 6.18 -13.11
C GLY A 162 -0.29 5.23 -13.59
N MET A 163 0.03 3.98 -13.94
CA MET A 163 -0.96 2.94 -14.21
C MET A 163 -1.54 2.43 -12.89
N ARG A 164 -2.87 2.42 -12.77
CA ARG A 164 -3.61 1.97 -11.58
C ARG A 164 -4.34 0.66 -11.86
N VAL A 165 -4.18 -0.32 -10.99
CA VAL A 165 -4.81 -1.64 -11.14
C VAL A 165 -5.51 -2.04 -9.84
N PHE A 166 -6.82 -2.23 -9.89
CA PHE A 166 -7.62 -2.82 -8.82
C PHE A 166 -7.80 -4.33 -9.05
N PHE A 167 -8.25 -5.05 -8.02
CA PHE A 167 -8.39 -6.51 -8.05
C PHE A 167 -9.76 -6.94 -7.52
N LEU A 168 -10.58 -7.56 -8.37
CA LEU A 168 -11.88 -8.13 -7.98
C LEU A 168 -11.72 -9.31 -7.01
N THR A 169 -10.69 -10.13 -7.25
CA THR A 169 -10.32 -11.26 -6.40
C THR A 169 -8.83 -11.22 -6.10
N ARG A 170 -8.45 -11.61 -4.88
CA ARG A 170 -7.06 -11.60 -4.38
C ARG A 170 -6.61 -13.03 -4.10
N HIS A 171 -6.25 -13.34 -2.85
CA HIS A 171 -5.66 -14.62 -2.43
C HIS A 171 -6.69 -15.77 -2.39
N VAL A 172 -7.15 -16.22 -3.56
CA VAL A 172 -7.98 -17.42 -3.75
C VAL A 172 -7.39 -18.30 -4.86
N SER A 173 -7.79 -19.58 -4.93
CA SER A 173 -7.40 -20.41 -6.06
C SER A 173 -7.94 -19.85 -7.37
N LEU A 174 -7.23 -20.05 -8.49
CA LEU A 174 -7.65 -19.52 -9.78
C LEU A 174 -9.06 -20.01 -10.18
N ARG A 175 -9.39 -21.29 -9.93
CA ARG A 175 -10.74 -21.82 -10.13
C ARG A 175 -11.78 -21.02 -9.33
N LYS A 176 -11.51 -20.76 -8.05
CA LYS A 176 -12.41 -20.00 -7.19
C LYS A 176 -12.50 -18.54 -7.63
N ALA A 177 -11.42 -17.96 -8.15
CA ALA A 177 -11.44 -16.61 -8.72
C ALA A 177 -12.43 -16.53 -9.89
N CYS A 178 -12.41 -17.49 -10.82
CA CYS A 178 -13.38 -17.58 -11.91
C CYS A 178 -14.83 -17.64 -11.38
N ASP A 179 -15.10 -18.52 -10.40
CA ASP A 179 -16.45 -18.66 -9.81
C ASP A 179 -16.93 -17.38 -9.10
N LEU A 180 -16.01 -16.52 -8.63
CA LEU A 180 -16.32 -15.27 -7.95
C LEU A 180 -16.57 -14.09 -8.90
N VAL A 181 -16.42 -14.28 -10.22
CA VAL A 181 -16.78 -13.27 -11.23
C VAL A 181 -18.27 -13.34 -11.50
N THR A 182 -19.06 -12.70 -10.64
CA THR A 182 -20.52 -12.55 -10.81
C THR A 182 -20.88 -11.11 -11.17
N LYS A 183 -22.06 -10.91 -11.78
CA LYS A 183 -22.55 -9.57 -12.16
C LYS A 183 -22.54 -8.62 -10.95
N GLU A 184 -23.04 -9.09 -9.82
CA GLU A 184 -23.18 -8.30 -8.59
C GLU A 184 -21.81 -7.87 -8.06
N ARG A 185 -20.84 -8.79 -8.04
CA ARG A 185 -19.49 -8.49 -7.55
C ARG A 185 -18.73 -7.57 -8.48
N VAL A 186 -18.83 -7.77 -9.79
CA VAL A 186 -18.18 -6.88 -10.77
C VAL A 186 -18.77 -5.47 -10.66
N LEU A 187 -20.09 -5.34 -10.56
CA LEU A 187 -20.77 -4.05 -10.40
C LEU A 187 -20.35 -3.35 -9.09
N ASP A 188 -20.37 -4.07 -7.96
CA ASP A 188 -19.91 -3.57 -6.65
C ASP A 188 -18.48 -3.02 -6.74
N TYR A 189 -17.56 -3.78 -7.35
CA TYR A 189 -16.17 -3.34 -7.48
C TYR A 189 -16.00 -2.17 -8.44
N ILE A 190 -16.77 -2.07 -9.53
CA ILE A 190 -16.75 -0.88 -10.40
C ILE A 190 -17.12 0.38 -9.59
N ILE A 191 -18.16 0.29 -8.77
CA ILE A 191 -18.61 1.39 -7.91
C ILE A 191 -17.51 1.77 -6.91
N ARG A 192 -17.06 0.80 -6.10
CA ARG A 192 -16.04 1.03 -5.05
C ARG A 192 -14.72 1.53 -5.61
N CYS A 193 -14.28 1.00 -6.75
CA CYS A 193 -13.08 1.47 -7.42
C CYS A 193 -13.25 2.90 -7.94
N SER A 194 -14.42 3.27 -8.45
CA SER A 194 -14.70 4.63 -8.91
C SER A 194 -14.72 5.63 -7.76
N GLU A 195 -15.33 5.27 -6.62
CA GLU A 195 -15.33 6.08 -5.40
C GLU A 195 -13.91 6.24 -4.83
N ALA A 196 -13.11 5.17 -4.83
CA ALA A 196 -11.71 5.23 -4.41
C ALA A 196 -10.91 6.17 -5.31
N LEU A 197 -11.07 6.10 -6.63
CA LEU A 197 -10.43 7.03 -7.56
C LEU A 197 -10.86 8.49 -7.30
N GLU A 198 -12.15 8.73 -7.03
CA GLU A 198 -12.61 10.08 -6.67
C GLU A 198 -11.96 10.58 -5.39
N LYS A 199 -11.89 9.75 -4.34
CA LYS A 199 -11.19 10.11 -3.09
C LYS A 199 -9.71 10.40 -3.35
N LEU A 200 -9.05 9.67 -4.24
CA LEU A 200 -7.66 9.94 -4.65
C LEU A 200 -7.53 11.16 -5.58
N GLY A 201 -8.63 11.81 -5.97
CA GLY A 201 -8.64 12.97 -6.86
C GLY A 201 -8.49 12.64 -8.35
N VAL A 202 -8.65 11.36 -8.75
CA VAL A 202 -8.58 10.89 -10.13
C VAL A 202 -9.98 10.96 -10.76
N LYS A 203 -10.29 12.09 -11.41
CA LYS A 203 -11.65 12.38 -11.92
C LYS A 203 -11.80 12.21 -13.44
N ASP A 204 -10.68 12.23 -14.15
CA ASP A 204 -10.65 12.16 -15.61
C ASP A 204 -10.38 10.74 -16.10
N GLY A 205 -10.83 10.45 -17.32
CA GLY A 205 -10.70 9.14 -17.96
C GLY A 205 -11.81 8.15 -17.62
N LYS A 206 -11.61 6.91 -18.06
CA LYS A 206 -12.51 5.78 -17.80
C LYS A 206 -11.73 4.64 -17.16
N MET A 207 -12.41 3.88 -16.32
CA MET A 207 -11.91 2.59 -15.84
C MET A 207 -12.12 1.54 -16.93
N ALA A 208 -11.09 0.73 -17.21
CA ALA A 208 -11.25 -0.48 -18.00
C ALA A 208 -11.54 -1.67 -17.08
N VAL A 209 -12.47 -2.53 -17.46
CA VAL A 209 -12.60 -3.86 -16.85
C VAL A 209 -11.91 -4.87 -17.76
N ALA A 210 -10.97 -5.64 -17.23
CA ALA A 210 -10.29 -6.69 -17.98
C ALA A 210 -11.26 -7.85 -18.31
N GLY A 211 -11.05 -8.55 -19.41
CA GLY A 211 -11.67 -9.85 -19.67
C GLY A 211 -11.19 -10.91 -18.67
N LEU A 212 -12.05 -11.87 -18.33
CA LEU A 212 -11.68 -13.04 -17.53
C LEU A 212 -11.00 -14.07 -18.42
N ASN A 213 -11.63 -14.37 -19.54
CA ASN A 213 -11.18 -15.31 -20.55
C ASN A 213 -10.25 -14.62 -21.56
N PRO A 214 -9.37 -15.38 -22.24
CA PRO A 214 -8.65 -14.90 -23.41
C PRO A 214 -9.62 -14.26 -24.41
N HIS A 215 -9.23 -13.13 -24.97
CA HIS A 215 -10.03 -12.34 -25.92
C HIS A 215 -11.44 -11.98 -25.38
N SER A 216 -11.57 -11.86 -24.06
CA SER A 216 -12.85 -11.55 -23.42
C SER A 216 -13.96 -12.54 -23.80
N GLY A 217 -13.61 -13.82 -23.92
CA GLY A 217 -14.52 -14.92 -24.22
C GLY A 217 -14.81 -15.13 -25.71
N GLU A 218 -14.42 -14.20 -26.59
CA GLU A 218 -14.62 -14.28 -28.05
C GLU A 218 -16.06 -14.69 -28.41
N HIS A 219 -17.03 -13.91 -27.92
CA HIS A 219 -18.47 -14.16 -28.11
C HIS A 219 -18.98 -15.53 -27.61
N GLY A 220 -18.35 -16.07 -26.55
CA GLY A 220 -18.73 -17.36 -25.96
C GLY A 220 -17.87 -18.54 -26.40
N LEU A 221 -16.95 -18.33 -27.36
CA LEU A 221 -16.09 -19.40 -27.87
C LEU A 221 -15.07 -19.89 -26.82
N PHE A 222 -14.59 -19.00 -25.95
CA PHE A 222 -13.56 -19.30 -24.95
C PHE A 222 -14.05 -19.23 -23.50
N GLY A 223 -15.37 -19.21 -23.30
CA GLY A 223 -16.00 -19.00 -22.01
C GLY A 223 -17.16 -18.01 -22.13
N ASP A 224 -18.12 -18.09 -21.21
CA ASP A 224 -19.35 -17.29 -21.25
C ASP A 224 -19.52 -16.37 -20.02
N GLU A 225 -18.53 -16.34 -19.14
CA GLU A 225 -18.49 -15.49 -17.95
C GLU A 225 -18.59 -14.00 -18.30
N GLU A 226 -17.99 -13.56 -19.41
CA GLU A 226 -18.15 -12.19 -19.88
C GLU A 226 -19.61 -11.85 -20.18
N MET A 227 -20.30 -12.71 -20.94
CA MET A 227 -21.70 -12.47 -21.31
C MET A 227 -22.64 -12.58 -20.11
N LYS A 228 -22.37 -13.50 -19.18
CA LYS A 228 -23.21 -13.75 -18.02
C LYS A 228 -23.02 -12.74 -16.90
N ALA A 229 -21.80 -12.25 -16.69
CA ALA A 229 -21.45 -11.45 -15.51
C ALA A 229 -20.81 -10.10 -15.85
N VAL A 230 -19.75 -10.09 -16.66
CA VAL A 230 -18.92 -8.89 -16.84
C VAL A 230 -19.63 -7.81 -17.67
N VAL A 231 -20.13 -8.16 -18.86
CA VAL A 231 -20.85 -7.24 -19.75
C VAL A 231 -22.10 -6.67 -19.05
N PRO A 232 -22.99 -7.49 -18.45
CA PRO A 232 -24.16 -6.96 -17.75
C PRO A 232 -23.81 -6.03 -16.58
N ALA A 233 -22.69 -6.24 -15.90
CA ALA A 233 -22.24 -5.37 -14.81
C ALA A 233 -21.73 -4.01 -15.34
N ILE A 234 -20.96 -4.03 -16.44
CA ILE A 234 -20.46 -2.81 -17.08
C ILE A 234 -21.61 -1.97 -17.63
N GLU A 235 -22.57 -2.58 -18.33
CA GLU A 235 -23.74 -1.89 -18.85
C GLU A 235 -24.58 -1.26 -17.73
N GLU A 236 -24.76 -1.98 -16.61
CA GLU A 236 -25.48 -1.45 -15.46
C GLU A 236 -24.75 -0.27 -14.83
N ALA A 237 -23.43 -0.38 -14.63
CA ALA A 237 -22.61 0.72 -14.12
C ALA A 237 -22.65 1.95 -15.04
N GLN A 238 -22.63 1.75 -16.37
CA GLN A 238 -22.77 2.84 -17.34
C GLN A 238 -24.14 3.53 -17.24
N LYS A 239 -25.23 2.78 -17.07
CA LYS A 239 -26.57 3.36 -16.83
C LYS A 239 -26.63 4.16 -15.55
N MET A 240 -25.90 3.74 -14.52
CA MET A 240 -25.73 4.48 -13.26
C MET A 240 -24.83 5.72 -13.39
N GLY A 241 -24.20 5.94 -14.55
CA GLY A 241 -23.36 7.12 -14.83
C GLY A 241 -21.86 6.92 -14.60
N TYR A 242 -21.42 5.70 -14.25
CA TYR A 242 -19.99 5.43 -14.10
C TYR A 242 -19.27 5.40 -15.44
N LYS A 243 -18.09 6.03 -15.48
CA LYS A 243 -17.19 6.06 -16.65
C LYS A 243 -16.38 4.77 -16.71
N VAL A 244 -16.99 3.71 -17.23
CA VAL A 244 -16.38 2.38 -17.36
C VAL A 244 -16.48 1.85 -18.79
N GLU A 245 -15.48 1.08 -19.23
CA GLU A 245 -15.41 0.45 -20.55
C GLU A 245 -14.90 -0.99 -20.42
N GLY A 246 -15.39 -1.90 -21.25
CA GLY A 246 -14.92 -3.29 -21.30
C GLY A 246 -16.03 -4.30 -21.59
N PRO A 247 -15.74 -5.60 -21.45
CA PRO A 247 -14.42 -6.14 -21.12
C PRO A 247 -13.38 -5.83 -22.20
N ILE A 248 -12.14 -5.53 -21.79
CA ILE A 248 -11.00 -5.34 -22.69
C ILE A 248 -10.07 -6.54 -22.55
N GLY A 249 -9.52 -7.04 -23.66
CA GLY A 249 -8.58 -8.16 -23.66
C GLY A 249 -7.45 -7.95 -22.64
N ALA A 250 -7.24 -8.93 -21.77
CA ALA A 250 -6.30 -8.83 -20.66
C ALA A 250 -4.84 -8.65 -21.11
N ASP A 251 -4.52 -9.14 -22.32
CA ASP A 251 -3.23 -9.00 -23.00
C ASP A 251 -2.90 -7.56 -23.40
N SER A 252 -3.91 -6.73 -23.62
CA SER A 252 -3.76 -5.36 -24.13
C SER A 252 -4.18 -4.29 -23.12
N VAL A 253 -5.12 -4.57 -22.22
CA VAL A 253 -5.73 -3.58 -21.32
C VAL A 253 -4.70 -2.82 -20.47
N PHE A 254 -3.69 -3.51 -19.94
CA PHE A 254 -2.64 -2.88 -19.12
C PHE A 254 -1.72 -1.98 -19.95
N HIS A 255 -1.37 -2.40 -21.17
CA HIS A 255 -0.62 -1.55 -22.10
C HIS A 255 -1.41 -0.28 -22.44
N LEU A 256 -2.71 -0.41 -22.72
CA LEU A 256 -3.59 0.72 -23.02
C LEU A 256 -3.72 1.67 -21.82
N ALA A 257 -3.85 1.14 -20.60
CA ALA A 257 -3.86 1.94 -19.38
C ALA A 257 -2.53 2.69 -19.16
N LEU A 258 -1.40 2.02 -19.35
CA LEU A 258 -0.07 2.65 -19.29
C LEU A 258 0.11 3.78 -20.32
N LYS A 259 -0.51 3.63 -21.50
CA LYS A 259 -0.56 4.67 -22.54
C LYS A 259 -1.54 5.81 -22.24
N GLY A 260 -2.29 5.74 -21.14
CA GLY A 260 -3.23 6.76 -20.70
C GLY A 260 -4.63 6.67 -21.34
N ARG A 261 -4.97 5.58 -22.04
CA ARG A 261 -6.33 5.37 -22.56
C ARG A 261 -7.36 5.18 -21.44
N TYR A 262 -6.93 4.55 -20.35
CA TYR A 262 -7.75 4.28 -19.17
C TYR A 262 -7.06 4.87 -17.94
N ASN A 263 -7.85 5.37 -16.99
CA ASN A 263 -7.33 5.93 -15.74
C ASN A 263 -6.98 4.85 -14.71
N SER A 264 -7.59 3.68 -14.86
CA SER A 264 -7.38 2.48 -14.06
C SER A 264 -7.87 1.23 -14.81
N VAL A 265 -7.45 0.06 -14.31
CA VAL A 265 -7.92 -1.25 -14.75
C VAL A 265 -8.48 -2.00 -13.54
N LEU A 266 -9.66 -2.61 -13.67
CA LEU A 266 -10.14 -3.64 -12.76
C LEU A 266 -9.70 -5.01 -13.29
N SER A 267 -8.69 -5.58 -12.63
CA SER A 267 -8.22 -6.95 -12.82
C SER A 267 -9.19 -7.92 -12.16
N LEU A 268 -9.59 -8.99 -12.86
CA LEU A 268 -10.60 -9.92 -12.33
C LEU A 268 -10.00 -10.98 -11.40
N TYR A 269 -8.70 -11.23 -11.51
CA TYR A 269 -7.95 -12.09 -10.60
C TYR A 269 -6.57 -11.51 -10.27
N HIS A 270 -5.95 -12.08 -9.23
CA HIS A 270 -4.68 -11.61 -8.67
C HIS A 270 -3.57 -11.55 -9.74
N ASP A 271 -3.20 -12.70 -10.30
CA ASP A 271 -2.04 -12.79 -11.19
C ASP A 271 -2.18 -11.99 -12.49
N GLN A 272 -3.41 -11.74 -12.97
CA GLN A 272 -3.66 -10.92 -14.15
C GLN A 272 -3.04 -9.52 -14.03
N GLY A 273 -3.34 -8.83 -12.93
CA GLY A 273 -2.82 -7.48 -12.67
C GLY A 273 -1.44 -7.48 -12.01
N HIS A 274 -1.15 -8.47 -11.15
CA HIS A 274 0.15 -8.58 -10.49
C HIS A 274 1.27 -8.80 -11.50
N ILE A 275 1.11 -9.73 -12.46
CA ILE A 275 2.13 -9.96 -13.49
C ILE A 275 2.37 -8.69 -14.30
N ALA A 276 1.30 -8.02 -14.74
CA ALA A 276 1.41 -6.81 -15.55
C ALA A 276 2.17 -5.67 -14.85
N THR A 277 1.83 -5.42 -13.58
CA THR A 277 2.46 -4.34 -12.79
C THR A 277 3.90 -4.68 -12.41
N LYS A 278 4.14 -5.89 -11.91
CA LYS A 278 5.47 -6.34 -11.46
C LYS A 278 6.48 -6.52 -12.57
N THR A 279 6.04 -6.95 -13.75
CA THR A 279 6.91 -7.02 -14.93
C THR A 279 7.33 -5.63 -15.40
N LEU A 280 6.46 -4.61 -15.23
CA LEU A 280 6.76 -3.24 -15.64
C LEU A 280 7.82 -2.57 -14.73
N ASP A 281 7.64 -2.64 -13.42
CA ASP A 281 8.63 -2.17 -12.44
C ASP A 281 8.36 -2.84 -11.08
N PHE A 282 9.16 -3.85 -10.75
CA PHE A 282 8.96 -4.64 -9.54
C PHE A 282 9.13 -3.80 -8.25
N GLU A 283 10.12 -2.90 -8.23
CA GLU A 283 10.46 -2.09 -7.06
C GLU A 283 9.49 -0.91 -6.89
N ARG A 284 9.01 -0.28 -7.97
CA ARG A 284 8.10 0.87 -7.89
C ARG A 284 6.62 0.53 -8.04
N THR A 285 6.26 -0.76 -7.99
CA THR A 285 4.85 -1.16 -7.86
C THR A 285 4.44 -1.04 -6.40
N ILE A 286 3.60 -0.05 -6.11
CA ILE A 286 3.16 0.28 -4.74
C ILE A 286 1.71 -0.10 -4.53
N ALA A 287 1.44 -0.75 -3.40
CA ALA A 287 0.09 -1.02 -2.96
C ALA A 287 -0.51 0.20 -2.26
N VAL A 288 -1.74 0.56 -2.64
CA VAL A 288 -2.58 1.59 -2.01
C VAL A 288 -3.82 0.89 -1.46
N THR A 289 -4.07 1.06 -0.17
CA THR A 289 -5.25 0.53 0.50
C THR A 289 -6.30 1.64 0.63
N ASN A 290 -7.41 1.46 -0.06
CA ASN A 290 -8.55 2.38 -0.14
C ASN A 290 -9.76 1.82 0.63
N GLY A 291 -10.83 2.61 0.70
CA GLY A 291 -12.07 2.24 1.39
C GLY A 291 -12.06 2.52 2.90
N MET A 292 -10.88 2.82 3.47
CA MET A 292 -10.72 3.21 4.87
C MET A 292 -10.88 4.73 5.06
N PRO A 293 -11.13 5.22 6.29
CA PRO A 293 -11.12 6.66 6.61
C PRO A 293 -9.70 7.28 6.58
N ILE A 294 -8.67 6.45 6.38
CA ILE A 294 -7.27 6.86 6.27
C ILE A 294 -6.69 6.37 4.95
N LEU A 295 -5.76 7.14 4.38
CA LEU A 295 -4.99 6.73 3.20
C LEU A 295 -3.77 5.92 3.64
N ARG A 296 -3.57 4.74 3.06
CA ARG A 296 -2.39 3.93 3.31
C ARG A 296 -1.71 3.47 2.02
N THR A 297 -0.40 3.63 1.94
CA THR A 297 0.46 3.02 0.93
C THR A 297 1.41 2.00 1.57
N SER A 298 1.96 1.09 0.77
CA SER A 298 2.88 0.07 1.24
C SER A 298 3.82 -0.40 0.14
N VAL A 299 5.02 -0.76 0.56
CA VAL A 299 5.89 -1.62 -0.23
C VAL A 299 5.22 -2.99 -0.42
N ASP A 300 5.63 -3.69 -1.48
CA ASP A 300 5.09 -5.02 -1.83
C ASP A 300 6.17 -6.12 -1.74
N HIS A 301 7.13 -5.93 -0.84
CA HIS A 301 8.11 -6.96 -0.44
C HIS A 301 7.97 -7.27 1.06
N GLY A 302 8.45 -8.44 1.48
CA GLY A 302 8.39 -8.89 2.87
C GLY A 302 9.48 -8.30 3.76
N THR A 303 9.60 -8.85 4.98
CA THR A 303 10.60 -8.44 5.98
C THR A 303 12.05 -8.83 5.62
N ALA A 304 12.24 -9.71 4.64
CA ALA A 304 13.54 -10.11 4.09
C ALA A 304 14.58 -10.44 5.18
N PHE A 305 14.20 -11.32 6.10
CA PHE A 305 15.01 -11.69 7.27
C PHE A 305 16.39 -12.24 6.93
N ASP A 306 16.54 -12.85 5.75
CA ASP A 306 17.81 -13.35 5.21
C ASP A 306 18.86 -12.26 4.94
N ILE A 307 18.42 -11.01 4.72
CA ILE A 307 19.29 -9.86 4.48
C ILE A 307 19.14 -8.75 5.53
N ALA A 308 18.30 -8.95 6.56
CA ALA A 308 18.13 -7.97 7.63
C ALA A 308 19.45 -7.73 8.39
N GLY A 309 19.76 -6.47 8.65
CA GLY A 309 20.99 -6.04 9.33
C GLY A 309 22.24 -6.03 8.45
N THR A 310 22.11 -6.25 7.14
CA THR A 310 23.26 -6.29 6.22
C THR A 310 23.49 -4.98 5.49
N GLY A 311 22.55 -4.03 5.55
CA GLY A 311 22.58 -2.81 4.76
C GLY A 311 22.32 -3.03 3.27
N GLN A 312 21.88 -4.22 2.82
CA GLN A 312 21.70 -4.51 1.39
C GLN A 312 20.31 -4.18 0.84
N ALA A 313 19.28 -4.11 1.70
CA ALA A 313 17.90 -3.89 1.25
C ALA A 313 17.73 -2.56 0.48
N SER A 314 17.10 -2.61 -0.69
CA SER A 314 16.80 -1.44 -1.51
C SER A 314 15.68 -0.60 -0.86
N SER A 315 15.83 0.73 -0.86
CA SER A 315 14.81 1.65 -0.35
C SER A 315 13.87 2.17 -1.43
N VAL A 316 14.04 1.77 -2.70
CA VAL A 316 13.29 2.31 -3.85
C VAL A 316 11.78 2.20 -3.64
N SER A 317 11.28 1.02 -3.25
CA SER A 317 9.86 0.82 -2.98
C SER A 317 9.34 1.71 -1.86
N MET A 318 10.13 1.91 -0.80
CA MET A 318 9.72 2.69 0.35
C MET A 318 9.66 4.19 0.01
N VAL A 319 10.64 4.70 -0.74
CA VAL A 319 10.65 6.06 -1.28
C VAL A 319 9.39 6.30 -2.13
N GLU A 320 9.11 5.40 -3.08
CA GLU A 320 7.93 5.50 -3.96
C GLU A 320 6.63 5.43 -3.14
N ALA A 321 6.55 4.57 -2.12
CA ALA A 321 5.37 4.48 -1.25
C ALA A 321 5.10 5.79 -0.49
N ILE A 322 6.14 6.45 0.02
CA ILE A 322 6.03 7.74 0.72
C ILE A 322 5.60 8.83 -0.25
N ILE A 323 6.23 8.91 -1.42
CA ILE A 323 5.90 9.89 -2.45
C ILE A 323 4.46 9.70 -2.94
N LEU A 324 4.01 8.46 -3.10
CA LEU A 324 2.65 8.17 -3.53
C LEU A 324 1.62 8.55 -2.45
N ALA A 325 1.94 8.33 -1.17
CA ALA A 325 1.11 8.81 -0.07
C ALA A 325 1.03 10.34 -0.07
N ALA A 326 2.14 11.04 -0.27
CA ALA A 326 2.21 12.50 -0.38
C ALA A 326 1.44 13.05 -1.60
N LYS A 327 1.45 12.32 -2.72
CA LYS A 327 0.69 12.68 -3.94
C LYS A 327 -0.81 12.68 -3.69
N TYR A 328 -1.32 11.67 -2.99
CA TYR A 328 -2.76 11.44 -2.87
C TYR A 328 -3.40 12.09 -1.63
N SER A 329 -2.65 12.25 -0.55
CA SER A 329 -3.15 12.84 0.70
C SER A 329 -3.88 14.19 0.53
N PRO A 330 -3.40 15.16 -0.28
CA PRO A 330 -4.10 16.45 -0.42
C PRO A 330 -5.50 16.37 -1.04
N LYS A 331 -5.81 15.27 -1.74
CA LYS A 331 -7.11 15.06 -2.38
C LYS A 331 -7.98 14.05 -1.64
N PHE A 332 -7.37 13.25 -0.75
CA PHE A 332 -8.04 12.24 0.04
C PHE A 332 -9.09 12.88 0.96
N LYS A 333 -10.35 12.80 0.54
CA LYS A 333 -11.49 13.25 1.33
C LYS A 333 -11.72 12.26 2.48
N LYS A 334 -11.53 12.74 3.72
CA LYS A 334 -11.92 12.02 4.95
C LYS A 334 -13.43 11.83 4.99
#